data_AF-A0A1F9PX78-F1
#
_entry.id   AF-A0A1F9PX78-F1
#
_cell.length_a   1.000
_cell.length_b   1.000
_cell.length_c   1.000
_cell.angle_alpha   90.00
_cell.angle_beta   90.00
_cell.angle_gamma   90.00
#
_symmetry.space_group_name_H-M   'P 1'
#
loop_
_entity.id
_entity.type
_entity.pdbx_description
1 polymer ?
#
loop_
_entity_poly.entity_id
_entity_poly.type
_entity_poly.pdbx_seq_one_letter_code
_entity_poly.pdbx_strand_id
1 'polypeptide(L)' 'MAICPLCEIQAKMSKNGRPHEHLSKTDVPRIFKGAKPRGFEEQDYQCQICQTKFTHSTSKNDLAWTVWRG' A
#
# COMPACT_ATOMS: atom_id res chain seq x y z
N MET A 1 -0.91 -0.30 -18.64
CA MET A 1 -0.27 0.74 -17.82
C MET A 1 1.07 0.20 -17.33
N ALA A 2 2.17 0.87 -17.64
CA ALA A 2 3.49 0.48 -17.14
C ALA A 2 3.72 1.18 -15.79
N ILE A 3 3.80 0.41 -14.70
CA ILE A 3 4.27 0.92 -13.42
C ILE A 3 5.81 0.89 -13.43
N CYS A 4 6.48 1.72 -12.64
CA CYS A 4 7.94 1.70 -12.63
C CYS A 4 8.48 0.39 -12.03
N PRO A 5 9.73 -0.02 -12.32
CA PRO A 5 10.30 -1.27 -11.79
C PRO A 5 10.26 -1.37 -10.26
N LEU A 6 10.42 -0.24 -9.55
CA LEU A 6 10.31 -0.19 -8.10
C LEU A 6 8.89 -0.47 -7.61
N CYS A 7 7.87 0.00 -8.34
CA CYS A 7 6.46 -0.27 -8.08
C CYS A 7 6.10 -1.75 -8.35
N GLU A 8 6.71 -2.40 -9.34
CA GLU A 8 6.53 -3.84 -9.56
C GLU A 8 7.08 -4.67 -8.39
N ILE A 9 8.21 -4.25 -7.84
CA ILE A 9 8.80 -4.87 -6.63
C ILE A 9 7.90 -4.59 -5.42
N GLN A 10 7.43 -3.35 -5.27
CA GLN A 10 6.55 -2.96 -4.16
C GLN A 10 5.29 -3.82 -4.10
N ALA A 11 4.65 -4.07 -5.25
CA ALA A 11 3.45 -4.88 -5.33
C ALA A 11 3.64 -6.34 -4.84
N LYS A 12 4.89 -6.83 -4.80
CA LYS A 12 5.23 -8.18 -4.35
C LYS A 12 5.75 -8.21 -2.90
N MET A 13 5.89 -7.06 -2.25
CA MET A 13 6.41 -7.00 -0.89
C MET A 13 5.41 -7.52 0.14
N SER A 14 5.94 -7.99 1.27
CA SER A 14 5.11 -8.28 2.44
C SER A 14 4.58 -6.99 3.07
N LYS A 15 3.62 -7.13 3.98
CA LYS A 15 3.06 -6.00 4.75
C LYS A 15 4.08 -5.27 5.64
N ASN A 16 5.23 -5.88 5.92
CA ASN A 16 6.31 -5.23 6.67
C ASN A 16 7.34 -4.56 5.73
N GLY A 17 7.18 -4.70 4.41
CA GLY A 17 8.00 -4.00 3.43
C GLY A 17 7.83 -2.49 3.57
N ARG A 18 8.92 -1.75 3.43
CA ARG A 18 8.88 -0.29 3.44
C ARG A 18 8.48 0.21 2.04
N PRO A 19 7.77 1.34 1.94
CA PRO A 19 7.59 2.02 0.65
C PRO A 19 8.97 2.42 0.08
N HIS A 20 9.18 2.23 -1.22
CA HIS A 20 10.35 2.76 -1.90
C HIS A 20 10.32 4.30 -1.94
N GLU A 21 11.48 4.91 -2.22
CA GLU A 21 11.75 6.34 -2.10
C GLU A 21 10.80 7.30 -2.85
N HIS A 22 10.08 6.81 -3.85
CA HIS A 22 9.17 7.63 -4.66
C HIS A 22 7.69 7.44 -4.29
N LEU A 23 7.34 6.58 -3.33
CA LEU A 23 5.99 6.45 -2.80
C LEU A 23 5.77 7.47 -1.69
N SER A 24 4.87 8.42 -1.92
CA SER A 24 4.43 9.40 -0.92
C SER A 24 3.04 9.05 -0.41
N LYS A 25 2.80 9.23 0.89
CA LYS A 25 1.45 9.07 1.47
C LYS A 25 0.54 10.16 0.91
N THR A 26 -0.63 9.78 0.38
CA THR A 26 -1.60 10.76 -0.16
C THR A 26 -2.63 11.19 0.86
N ASP A 27 -3.00 10.29 1.77
CA ASP A 27 -4.12 10.46 2.69
C ASP A 27 -3.76 10.04 4.11
N VAL A 28 -4.65 10.33 5.06
CA VAL A 28 -4.54 9.84 6.43
C VAL A 28 -4.74 8.32 6.49
N PRO A 29 -4.05 7.62 7.40
CA PRO A 29 -4.27 6.19 7.60
C PRO A 29 -5.73 5.89 7.94
N ARG A 30 -6.32 4.92 7.23
CA ARG A 30 -7.66 4.39 7.48
C ARG A 30 -7.55 3.29 8.54
N ILE A 31 -8.03 3.58 9.75
CA ILE A 31 -7.94 2.66 10.90
C ILE A 31 -9.24 1.87 11.05
N PHE A 32 -9.17 0.56 10.83
CA PHE A 32 -10.29 -0.37 10.99
C PHE A 32 -10.20 -1.05 12.36
N LYS A 33 -11.01 -0.59 13.30
CA LYS A 33 -11.08 -1.14 14.67
C LYS A 33 -12.03 -2.33 14.72
N GLY A 34 -11.49 -3.55 14.67
CA GLY A 34 -12.21 -4.79 14.96
C GLY A 34 -12.21 -5.16 16.45
N ALA A 35 -12.84 -6.28 16.81
CA ALA A 35 -12.70 -6.87 18.15
C ALA A 35 -11.22 -7.23 18.40
N LYS A 36 -10.64 -6.75 19.52
CA LYS A 36 -9.23 -7.01 19.83
C LYS A 36 -8.92 -8.52 19.74
N PRO A 37 -7.81 -8.92 19.08
CA PRO A 37 -6.72 -8.10 18.53
C PRO A 37 -6.87 -7.74 17.04
N ARG A 38 -8.05 -7.92 16.44
CA ARG A 38 -8.27 -7.94 14.98
C ARG A 38 -8.43 -6.55 14.34
N GLY A 39 -7.72 -5.54 14.83
CA GLY A 39 -7.64 -4.25 14.16
C GLY A 39 -6.61 -4.27 13.03
N PHE A 40 -6.85 -3.51 11.96
CA PHE A 40 -5.85 -3.26 10.92
C PHE A 40 -5.97 -1.84 10.40
N GLU A 41 -4.91 -1.40 9.73
CA GLU A 41 -4.78 -0.07 9.14
C GLU A 41 -4.46 -0.21 7.66
N GLU A 42 -5.04 0.68 6.88
CA GLU A 42 -4.73 0.87 5.47
C GLU A 42 -4.15 2.27 5.25
N GLN A 43 -3.11 2.35 4.42
CA GLN A 43 -2.47 3.60 4.05
C GLN A 43 -2.34 3.69 2.54
N ASP A 44 -2.84 4.78 1.98
CA ASP A 44 -2.73 5.05 0.55
C ASP A 44 -1.43 5.80 0.23
N TYR A 45 -0.79 5.37 -0.85
CA TYR A 45 0.45 5.93 -1.36
C TYR A 45 0.33 6.19 -2.87
N GLN A 46 1.05 7.20 -3.34
CA GLN A 46 1.19 7.51 -4.76
C GLN A 46 2.65 7.62 -5.14
N CYS A 47 3.02 6.87 -6.18
CA CYS A 47 4.35 6.95 -6.77
C CYS A 47 4.50 8.25 -7.56
N GLN A 48 5.52 9.05 -7.25
CA GLN A 48 5.76 10.32 -7.94
C GLN A 48 6.31 10.14 -9.37
N ILE A 49 6.88 8.97 -9.69
CA ILE A 49 7.45 8.68 -11.01
C ILE A 49 6.39 8.22 -12.01
N CYS A 50 5.63 7.17 -11.67
CA CYS A 50 4.63 6.58 -12.56
C CYS A 50 3.18 6.94 -12.20
N GLN A 51 2.98 7.83 -11.21
CA GLN A 51 1.67 8.33 -10.77
C GLN A 51 0.67 7.24 -10.35
N THR A 52 1.16 6.03 -10.09
CA THR A 52 0.36 4.88 -9.69
C THR A 52 0.01 4.96 -8.21
N LYS A 53 -1.22 4.60 -7.87
CA LYS A 53 -1.73 4.55 -6.50
C LYS A 53 -1.65 3.14 -5.93
N PHE A 54 -1.32 3.06 -4.66
CA PHE A 54 -1.19 1.84 -3.89
C PHE A 54 -1.93 1.97 -2.57
N THR A 55 -2.58 0.90 -2.14
CA THR A 55 -3.04 0.76 -0.76
C THR A 55 -2.15 -0.26 -0.07
N HIS A 56 -1.51 0.16 1.02
CA HIS A 56 -0.80 -0.73 1.94
C HIS A 56 -1.75 -1.16 3.06
N SER A 57 -1.93 -2.46 3.25
CA SER A 57 -2.77 -3.01 4.33
C SER A 57 -1.92 -3.83 5.30
N THR A 58 -2.17 -3.60 6.60
CA THR A 58 -1.56 -4.39 7.70
C THR A 58 -2.39 -5.63 8.07
N SER A 59 -3.57 -5.78 7.45
CA SER A 59 -4.46 -6.92 7.60
C SER A 59 -3.72 -8.23 7.29
N LYS A 60 -4.05 -9.28 8.04
CA LYS A 60 -3.53 -10.63 7.75
C LYS A 60 -4.25 -11.31 6.59
N ASN A 61 -5.45 -10.83 6.25
CA ASN A 61 -6.33 -11.46 5.27
C ASN A 61 -6.32 -10.75 3.91
N ASP A 62 -5.69 -9.58 3.82
CA ASP A 62 -5.64 -8.79 2.58
C ASP A 62 -4.27 -8.85 1.91
N LEU A 63 -4.24 -8.42 0.64
CA LEU A 63 -3.00 -8.16 -0.05
C LEU A 63 -2.29 -6.98 0.63
N ALA A 64 -1.01 -7.19 0.97
CA ALA A 64 -0.19 -6.20 1.63
C ALA A 64 -0.08 -4.90 0.82
N TRP A 65 0.06 -4.99 -0.50
CA TRP A 65 0.21 -3.85 -1.41
C TRP A 65 -0.71 -4.03 -2.61
N THR A 66 -1.81 -3.30 -2.61
CA THR A 66 -2.82 -3.36 -3.69
C THR A 66 -2.61 -2.20 -4.64
N VAL A 67 -2.34 -2.50 -5.93
CA VAL A 67 -2.21 -1.49 -6.98
C VAL A 67 -3.58 -1.12 -7.52
N TRP A 68 -3.89 0.17 -7.58
CA TRP A 68 -5.15 0.63 -8.16
C TRP A 68 -5.07 0.52 -9.67
N ARG A 69 -5.82 -0.42 -10.23
CA ARG A 69 -6.06 -0.52 -11.67
C ARG A 69 -7.37 0.21 -11.95
N GLY A 70 -7.27 1.50 -12.25
CA GLY A 70 -8.38 2.29 -12.77
C GLY A 70 -8.78 1.81 -14.17
#